data_AF-A0A8S4D7I3-F1
#
_entry.id   AF-A0A8S4D7I3-F1
#
_cell.length_a   1.000
_cell.length_b   1.000
_cell.length_c   1.000
_cell.angle_alpha   90.00
_cell.angle_beta   90.00
_cell.angle_gamma   90.00
#
_symmetry.space_group_name_H-M   'P 1'
#
loop_
_entity.id
_entity.type
_entity.pdbx_description
1 polymer ?
#
loop_
_entity_poly.entity_id
_entity_poly.type
_entity_poly.pdbx_seq_one_letter_code
_entity_poly.pdbx_strand_id
1 'polypeptide(L)'
;NRVYVFKNICETLKVPIVETEIRACRRVSKVNSNSDRPRNILVTLSSPRQRDLVISAALRYNKAHPNEKLNSVNAGIIGQSSRIYVNEHLSSDSKKLHASARAFAKEKSYKYVWVRFGRIFVRKADDCDAIQIRNLECIKKLEQVELNNLSNKNK
;
A
#
# COMPACT_ATOMS: atom_id res chain seq x y z
N ASN A 1 19.90 10.77 9.23
CA ASN A 1 19.76 9.39 9.75
C ASN A 1 18.41 8.80 9.31
N ARG A 2 18.33 7.58 8.76
CA ARG A 2 17.07 6.97 8.27
C ARG A 2 16.14 6.51 9.40
N VAL A 3 16.70 6.07 10.52
CA VAL A 3 15.94 5.67 11.72
C VAL A 3 15.24 6.89 12.30
N TYR A 4 15.94 8.03 12.38
CA TYR A 4 15.35 9.30 12.82
C TYR A 4 14.12 9.72 12.00
N VAL A 5 14.21 9.65 10.66
CA VAL A 5 13.07 9.93 9.77
C VAL A 5 11.88 9.04 10.08
N PHE A 6 12.10 7.74 10.32
CA PHE A 6 11.04 6.81 10.66
C PHE A 6 10.44 7.09 12.06
N LYS A 7 11.26 7.45 13.05
CA LYS A 7 10.81 7.86 14.39
C LYS A 7 9.91 9.11 14.33
N ASN A 8 10.33 10.16 13.62
CA ASN A 8 9.51 11.38 13.45
C ASN A 8 8.16 11.10 12.78
N ILE A 9 8.13 10.19 11.80
CA ILE A 9 6.87 9.73 11.20
C ILE A 9 6.00 9.05 12.26
N CYS A 10 6.57 8.15 13.07
CA CYS A 10 5.80 7.46 14.12
C CYS A 10 5.27 8.43 15.18
N GLU A 11 6.05 9.44 15.57
CA GLU A 11 5.64 10.52 16.48
C GLU A 11 4.47 11.32 15.90
N THR A 12 4.57 11.75 14.63
CA THR A 12 3.45 12.44 13.94
C THR A 12 2.20 11.57 13.90
N LEU A 13 2.37 10.28 13.65
CA LEU A 13 1.26 9.31 13.59
C LEU A 13 0.74 8.88 14.98
N LYS A 14 1.34 9.38 16.07
CA LYS A 14 1.06 8.98 17.46
C LYS A 14 1.15 7.47 17.66
N VAL A 15 2.11 6.83 17.00
CA VAL A 15 2.41 5.40 17.14
C VAL A 15 3.64 5.25 18.03
N PRO A 16 3.52 4.65 19.23
CA PRO A 16 4.68 4.39 20.06
C PRO A 16 5.58 3.37 19.35
N ILE A 17 6.87 3.69 19.26
CA ILE A 17 7.89 2.81 18.71
C ILE A 17 9.16 2.90 19.55
N VAL A 18 9.67 1.75 19.99
CA VAL A 18 10.97 1.67 20.67
C VAL A 18 12.05 1.32 19.65
N GLU A 19 13.27 1.83 19.83
CA GLU A 19 14.36 1.60 18.87
C GLU A 19 14.71 0.12 18.70
N THR A 20 14.57 -0.69 19.76
CA THR A 20 14.77 -2.15 19.72
C THR A 20 13.77 -2.88 18.82
N GLU A 21 12.63 -2.26 18.51
CA GLU A 21 11.64 -2.81 17.58
C GLU A 21 12.02 -2.57 16.11
N ILE A 22 12.97 -1.67 15.84
CA ILE A 22 13.48 -1.36 14.49
C ILE A 22 14.64 -2.29 14.18
N ARG A 23 14.35 -3.44 13.58
CA ARG A 23 15.36 -4.46 13.24
C ARG A 23 16.31 -4.00 12.13
N ALA A 24 15.81 -3.26 11.15
CA ALA A 24 16.64 -2.70 10.09
C ALA A 24 15.95 -1.48 9.44
N CYS A 25 16.74 -0.49 9.02
CA CYS A 25 16.24 0.66 8.26
C CYS A 25 17.23 1.01 7.14
N ARG A 26 16.86 0.75 5.89
CA ARG A 26 17.76 0.87 4.72
C ARG A 26 17.06 1.52 3.54
N ARG A 27 17.84 2.14 2.64
CA ARG A 27 17.31 2.54 1.32
C ARG A 27 17.31 1.32 0.41
N VAL A 28 16.31 1.22 -0.47
CA VAL A 28 16.26 0.19 -1.52
C VAL A 28 16.62 0.81 -2.86
N SER A 29 17.32 0.05 -3.71
CA SER A 29 17.64 0.45 -5.07
C SER A 29 16.39 0.82 -5.86
N LYS A 30 16.49 1.81 -6.75
CA LYS A 30 15.40 2.19 -7.62
C LYS A 30 15.23 1.10 -8.68
N VAL A 31 13.98 0.81 -9.05
CA VAL A 31 13.70 -0.05 -10.21
C VAL A 31 14.10 0.68 -11.50
N ASN A 32 13.82 1.99 -11.57
CA ASN A 32 14.32 2.87 -12.63
C ASN A 32 15.40 3.79 -12.04
N SER A 33 16.66 3.58 -12.44
CA SER A 33 17.82 4.37 -12.00
C SER A 33 17.72 5.85 -12.36
N ASN A 34 17.05 6.16 -13.48
CA ASN A 34 16.96 7.51 -14.03
C ASN A 34 15.85 8.35 -13.40
N SER A 35 15.09 7.80 -12.45
CA SER A 35 14.03 8.54 -11.77
C SER A 35 14.63 9.53 -10.76
N ASP A 36 14.20 10.78 -10.78
CA ASP A 36 14.59 11.79 -9.78
C ASP A 36 13.96 11.55 -8.40
N ARG A 37 13.00 10.64 -8.29
CA ARG A 37 12.36 10.32 -7.01
C ARG A 37 13.40 9.74 -6.03
N PRO A 38 13.35 10.13 -4.74
CA PRO A 38 14.25 9.58 -3.75
C PRO A 38 14.04 8.07 -3.59
N ARG A 39 15.12 7.34 -3.27
CA ARG A 39 15.06 5.90 -3.00
C ARG A 39 14.09 5.61 -1.85
N ASN A 40 13.30 4.54 -1.96
CA ASN A 40 12.41 4.13 -0.86
C ASN A 40 13.22 3.78 0.41
N ILE A 41 12.66 4.08 1.58
CA ILE A 41 13.15 3.58 2.86
C ILE A 41 12.37 2.30 3.17
N LEU A 42 13.08 1.20 3.38
CA LEU A 42 12.52 -0.07 3.85
C LEU A 42 12.88 -0.25 5.31
N VAL A 43 11.84 -0.40 6.13
CA VAL A 43 11.95 -0.63 7.57
C VAL A 43 11.49 -2.06 7.86
N THR A 44 12.35 -2.82 8.52
CA THR A 44 12.01 -4.14 9.08
C THR A 44 11.73 -3.94 10.57
N LEU A 45 10.52 -4.29 11.00
CA LEU A 45 10.10 -4.20 12.40
C LEU A 45 10.15 -5.59 13.07
N SER A 46 10.17 -5.61 14.39
CA SER A 46 10.17 -6.83 15.21
C SER A 46 8.91 -7.67 15.06
N SER A 47 7.77 -7.05 14.68
CA SER A 47 6.47 -7.72 14.59
C SER A 47 5.62 -7.19 13.43
N PRO A 48 4.90 -8.08 12.71
CA PRO A 48 3.87 -7.68 11.74
C PRO A 48 2.78 -6.78 12.35
N ARG A 49 2.45 -6.99 13.63
CA ARG A 49 1.46 -6.16 14.34
C ARG A 49 1.89 -4.69 14.39
N GLN A 50 3.17 -4.43 14.64
CA GLN A 50 3.72 -3.07 14.68
C GLN A 50 3.73 -2.43 13.29
N ARG A 51 4.08 -3.21 12.25
CA ARG A 51 3.95 -2.78 10.85
C ARG A 51 2.51 -2.35 10.53
N ASP A 52 1.54 -3.18 10.88
CA ASP A 52 0.13 -2.94 10.56
C ASP A 52 -0.43 -1.74 11.34
N LEU A 53 0.02 -1.54 12.59
CA LEU A 53 -0.29 -0.36 13.38
C LEU A 53 0.17 0.92 12.67
N VAL A 54 1.44 0.98 12.23
CA VAL A 54 2.00 2.14 11.51
C VAL A 54 1.25 2.42 10.20
N ILE A 55 1.00 1.38 9.39
CA ILE A 55 0.28 1.53 8.11
C ILE A 55 -1.15 2.05 8.36
N SER A 56 -1.85 1.47 9.35
CA SER A 56 -3.21 1.89 9.68
C SER A 56 -3.26 3.32 10.23
N ALA A 57 -2.28 3.73 11.03
CA ALA A 57 -2.17 5.08 11.56
C ALA A 57 -1.91 6.10 10.45
N ALA A 58 -1.03 5.79 9.49
CA ALA A 58 -0.80 6.63 8.32
C ALA A 58 -2.07 6.82 7.48
N LEU A 59 -2.88 5.76 7.31
CA LEU A 59 -4.17 5.86 6.62
C LEU A 59 -5.15 6.75 7.38
N ARG A 60 -5.29 6.57 8.71
CA ARG A 60 -6.16 7.41 9.55
C ARG A 60 -5.73 8.87 9.52
N TYR A 61 -4.43 9.13 9.66
CA TYR A 61 -3.85 10.47 9.57
C TYR A 61 -4.22 11.16 8.26
N ASN A 62 -4.03 10.47 7.12
CA ASN A 62 -4.35 11.03 5.80
C ASN A 62 -5.85 11.26 5.56
N LYS A 63 -6.73 10.50 6.24
CA LYS A 63 -8.18 10.73 6.21
C LYS A 63 -8.58 11.94 7.05
N ALA A 64 -7.95 12.13 8.20
CA ALA A 64 -8.17 13.28 9.08
C ALA A 64 -7.59 14.59 8.50
N HIS A 65 -6.55 14.50 7.68
CA HIS A 65 -5.86 15.65 7.08
C HIS A 65 -5.91 15.57 5.54
N PRO A 66 -7.07 15.84 4.91
CA PRO A 66 -7.23 15.69 3.46
C PRO A 66 -6.34 16.66 2.66
N ASN A 67 -6.13 17.88 3.18
CA ASN A 67 -5.34 18.93 2.53
C ASN A 67 -3.84 18.82 2.86
N GLU A 68 -3.50 18.27 4.03
CA GLU A 68 -2.13 18.16 4.54
C GLU A 68 -1.80 16.72 4.93
N LYS A 69 -1.81 15.85 3.93
CA LYS A 69 -1.44 14.44 4.10
C LYS A 69 0.02 14.32 4.56
N LEU A 70 0.34 13.16 5.13
CA LEU A 70 1.67 12.84 5.62
C LEU A 70 2.74 13.20 4.57
N ASN A 71 3.68 14.04 4.97
CA ASN A 71 4.66 14.65 4.07
C ASN A 71 6.06 14.75 4.73
N SER A 72 7.02 15.25 3.96
CA SER A 72 8.42 15.35 4.38
C SER A 72 8.65 16.25 5.59
N VAL A 73 7.83 17.28 5.78
CA VAL A 73 7.91 18.16 6.97
C VAL A 73 7.55 17.38 8.23
N ASN A 74 6.52 16.55 8.18
CA ASN A 74 6.16 15.65 9.28
C ASN A 74 7.27 14.65 9.64
N ALA A 75 8.15 14.35 8.70
CA ALA A 75 9.28 13.45 8.92
C ALA A 75 10.55 14.19 9.40
N GLY A 76 10.46 15.50 9.67
CA GLY A 76 11.59 16.35 10.05
C GLY A 76 12.59 16.59 8.91
N ILE A 77 12.15 16.49 7.65
CA ILE A 77 12.96 16.78 6.48
C ILE A 77 12.73 18.24 6.08
N ILE A 78 13.79 19.04 6.16
CA ILE A 78 13.79 20.46 5.80
C ILE A 78 13.70 20.59 4.28
N GLY A 79 12.92 21.57 3.81
CA GLY A 79 12.78 21.92 2.39
C GLY A 79 11.34 21.90 1.90
N GLN A 80 11.15 21.84 0.59
CA GLN A 80 9.82 21.79 -0.02
C GLN A 80 9.05 20.54 0.44
N SER A 81 7.81 20.75 0.87
CA SER A 81 6.95 19.65 1.32
C SER A 81 6.68 18.67 0.17
N SER A 82 6.95 17.39 0.42
CA SER A 82 6.73 16.30 -0.51
C SER A 82 5.96 15.18 0.17
N ARG A 83 4.95 14.63 -0.53
CA ARG A 83 4.06 13.63 0.04
C ARG A 83 4.79 12.31 0.33
N ILE A 84 4.57 11.76 1.51
CA ILE A 84 5.10 10.46 1.93
C ILE A 84 4.00 9.40 1.84
N TYR A 85 4.36 8.26 1.26
CA TYR A 85 3.48 7.09 1.18
C TYR A 85 4.04 5.97 2.05
N VAL A 86 3.19 5.45 2.94
CA VAL A 86 3.51 4.32 3.81
C VAL A 86 2.75 3.11 3.29
N ASN A 87 3.48 2.10 2.81
CA ASN A 87 2.92 0.89 2.23
C ASN A 87 3.61 -0.34 2.78
N GLU A 88 2.90 -1.47 2.76
CA GLU A 88 3.49 -2.77 3.04
C GLU A 88 4.48 -3.17 1.94
N HIS A 89 5.61 -3.74 2.33
CA HIS A 89 6.58 -4.28 1.38
C HIS A 89 6.20 -5.71 0.97
N LEU A 90 5.76 -5.86 -0.28
CA LEU A 90 5.40 -7.14 -0.87
C LEU A 90 6.59 -7.89 -1.48
N SER A 91 6.51 -9.23 -1.52
CA SER A 91 7.42 -10.07 -2.32
C SER A 91 7.29 -9.76 -3.81
N SER A 92 8.25 -10.20 -4.62
CA SER A 92 8.21 -10.01 -6.08
C SER A 92 6.92 -10.59 -6.69
N ASP A 93 6.55 -11.81 -6.29
CA ASP A 93 5.36 -12.47 -6.82
C ASP A 93 4.06 -11.80 -6.35
N SER A 94 4.02 -11.35 -5.10
CA SER A 94 2.88 -10.55 -4.61
C SER A 94 2.77 -9.20 -5.32
N LYS A 95 3.89 -8.56 -5.69
CA LYS A 95 3.88 -7.33 -6.50
C LYS A 95 3.33 -7.60 -7.91
N LYS A 96 3.73 -8.71 -8.54
CA LYS A 96 3.19 -9.14 -9.85
C LYS A 96 1.70 -9.40 -9.75
N LEU A 97 1.25 -10.17 -8.75
CA LEU A 97 -0.16 -10.46 -8.54
C LEU A 97 -0.98 -9.18 -8.29
N HIS A 98 -0.45 -8.24 -7.49
CA HIS A 98 -1.09 -6.96 -7.26
C HIS A 98 -1.17 -6.12 -8.54
N ALA A 99 -0.14 -6.15 -9.39
CA ALA A 99 -0.18 -5.48 -10.69
C ALA A 99 -1.26 -6.07 -11.60
N SER A 100 -1.36 -7.41 -11.69
CA SER A 100 -2.41 -8.10 -12.44
C SER A 100 -3.80 -7.79 -11.89
N ALA A 101 -3.99 -7.82 -10.57
CA ALA A 101 -5.27 -7.47 -9.94
C ALA A 101 -5.70 -6.02 -10.23
N ARG A 102 -4.76 -5.07 -10.27
CA ARG A 102 -5.05 -3.68 -10.67
C ARG A 102 -5.40 -3.55 -12.14
N ALA A 103 -4.73 -4.29 -13.02
CA ALA A 103 -5.04 -4.30 -14.45
C ALA A 103 -6.47 -4.83 -14.70
N PHE A 104 -6.79 -5.99 -14.11
CA PHE A 104 -8.14 -6.57 -14.12
C PHE A 104 -9.18 -5.58 -13.57
N ALA A 105 -8.92 -5.01 -12.40
CA ALA A 105 -9.85 -4.07 -11.76
C ALA A 105 -10.12 -2.84 -12.63
N LYS A 106 -9.09 -2.31 -13.29
CA LYS A 106 -9.25 -1.20 -14.24
C LYS A 106 -10.11 -1.61 -15.44
N GLU A 107 -9.84 -2.77 -16.02
CA GLU A 107 -10.56 -3.27 -17.19
C GLU A 107 -12.05 -3.53 -16.90
N LYS A 108 -12.35 -4.17 -15.76
CA LYS A 108 -13.73 -4.53 -15.38
C LYS A 108 -14.39 -3.50 -14.47
N SER A 109 -13.80 -2.31 -14.35
CA SER A 109 -14.32 -1.18 -13.56
C SER A 109 -14.60 -1.50 -12.08
N TYR A 110 -13.73 -2.30 -11.44
CA TYR A 110 -13.75 -2.49 -10.00
C TYR A 110 -13.24 -1.22 -9.31
N LYS A 111 -14.04 -0.68 -8.38
CA LYS A 111 -13.77 0.60 -7.72
C LYS A 111 -12.55 0.56 -6.80
N TYR A 112 -12.23 -0.59 -6.20
CA TYR A 112 -11.19 -0.68 -5.18
C TYR A 112 -10.24 -1.85 -5.39
N VAL A 113 -8.95 -1.57 -5.20
CA VAL A 113 -7.89 -2.57 -5.05
C VAL A 113 -6.98 -2.15 -3.90
N TRP A 114 -6.72 -3.05 -2.96
CA TRP A 114 -5.84 -2.74 -1.83
C TRP A 114 -5.09 -3.97 -1.34
N VAL A 115 -4.07 -3.71 -0.51
CA VAL A 115 -3.26 -4.72 0.14
C VAL A 115 -3.46 -4.58 1.64
N ARG A 116 -3.69 -5.71 2.34
CA ARG A 116 -3.77 -5.76 3.80
C ARG A 116 -3.26 -7.10 4.30
N PHE A 117 -2.37 -7.09 5.28
CA PHE A 117 -1.78 -8.31 5.84
C PHE A 117 -1.10 -9.19 4.77
N GLY A 118 -0.41 -8.56 3.81
CA GLY A 118 0.22 -9.25 2.67
C GLY A 118 -0.76 -9.83 1.65
N ARG A 119 -2.07 -9.66 1.83
CA ARG A 119 -3.12 -10.19 0.96
C ARG A 119 -3.68 -9.08 0.07
N ILE A 120 -3.98 -9.43 -1.18
CA ILE A 120 -4.54 -8.51 -2.17
C ILE A 120 -6.06 -8.70 -2.21
N PHE A 121 -6.78 -7.59 -2.23
CA PHE A 121 -8.23 -7.58 -2.30
C PHE A 121 -8.71 -6.66 -3.41
N VAL A 122 -9.85 -7.02 -4.01
CA VAL A 122 -10.57 -6.21 -4.97
C VAL A 122 -12.03 -6.08 -4.52
N ARG A 123 -12.68 -4.98 -4.88
CA ARG A 123 -14.11 -4.77 -4.61
C ARG A 123 -14.73 -3.97 -5.76
N LYS A 124 -15.86 -4.43 -6.26
CA LYS A 124 -16.50 -3.88 -7.46
C LYS A 124 -17.13 -2.52 -7.19
N ALA A 125 -18.02 -2.44 -6.20
CA ALA A 125 -18.71 -1.21 -5.79
C ALA A 125 -18.88 -1.16 -4.25
N ASP A 126 -19.48 -0.09 -3.72
CA ASP A 126 -19.61 0.17 -2.27
C ASP A 126 -20.54 -0.81 -1.54
N ASP A 127 -21.42 -1.46 -2.29
CA ASP A 127 -22.43 -2.44 -1.86
C ASP A 127 -21.98 -3.89 -2.06
N CYS A 128 -20.91 -4.13 -2.82
CA CYS A 128 -20.41 -5.47 -3.11
C CYS A 128 -19.47 -5.97 -2.01
N ASP A 129 -19.25 -7.28 -1.92
CA ASP A 129 -18.23 -7.83 -1.02
C ASP A 129 -16.81 -7.65 -1.54
N ALA A 130 -15.86 -7.64 -0.61
CA ALA A 130 -14.44 -7.67 -0.91
C ALA A 130 -14.00 -9.09 -1.27
N ILE A 131 -13.33 -9.26 -2.41
CA ILE A 131 -12.83 -10.55 -2.88
C ILE A 131 -11.32 -10.59 -2.72
N GLN A 132 -10.81 -11.64 -2.07
CA GLN A 132 -9.38 -11.86 -1.94
C GLN A 132 -8.81 -12.50 -3.20
N ILE A 133 -7.79 -11.87 -3.79
CA ILE A 133 -7.03 -12.43 -4.91
C ILE A 133 -5.83 -13.19 -4.35
N ARG A 134 -5.90 -14.52 -4.39
CA ARG A 134 -4.85 -15.41 -3.84
C ARG A 134 -3.78 -15.78 -4.86
N ASN A 135 -4.14 -15.81 -6.14
CA ASN A 135 -3.29 -16.18 -7.27
C ASN A 135 -3.91 -15.67 -8.58
N LEU A 136 -3.22 -15.91 -9.70
CA LEU A 136 -3.71 -15.53 -11.03
C LEU A 136 -4.98 -16.28 -11.44
N GLU A 137 -5.20 -17.50 -10.93
CA GLU A 137 -6.40 -18.29 -11.21
C GLU A 137 -7.66 -17.63 -10.64
N CYS A 138 -7.57 -16.97 -9.48
CA CYS A 138 -8.67 -16.15 -8.95
C CYS A 138 -9.10 -15.06 -9.94
N ILE A 139 -8.14 -14.44 -10.64
CA ILE A 139 -8.44 -13.38 -11.61
C ILE A 139 -9.16 -13.97 -12.83
N LYS A 140 -8.66 -15.07 -13.40
CA LYS A 140 -9.30 -15.74 -14.55
C LYS A 140 -10.74 -16.16 -14.26
N LYS A 141 -11.00 -16.69 -13.05
CA LYS A 141 -12.36 -17.05 -12.63
C LYS A 141 -13.27 -15.84 -12.57
N LEU A 142 -12.80 -14.70 -12.07
CA LEU A 142 -13.57 -13.47 -12.05
C LEU A 142 -13.82 -12.93 -13.46
N GLU A 143 -12.83 -12.99 -14.36
CA GLU A 143 -13.01 -12.63 -15.76
C GLU A 143 -14.11 -13.44 -16.44
N GLN A 144 -14.15 -14.76 -16.22
CA GLN A 144 -15.20 -15.62 -16.76
C GLN A 144 -16.58 -15.28 -16.20
N VAL A 145 -16.68 -14.99 -14.90
CA VAL A 145 -17.94 -14.56 -14.27
C VAL A 145 -18.43 -13.25 -14.87
N GLU A 146 -17.56 -12.27 -15.07
CA GLU A 146 -17.93 -11.00 -15.70
C GLU A 146 -18.39 -11.20 -17.15
N LEU A 147 -17.69 -12.03 -17.94
CA LEU A 147 -18.09 -12.37 -19.31
C LEU A 147 -19.47 -13.03 -19.37
N ASN A 148 -19.76 -13.98 -18.47
CA ASN A 148 -21.05 -14.65 -18.41
C ASN A 148 -22.19 -13.67 -18.07
N ASN A 149 -21.93 -12.74 -17.16
CA ASN A 149 -22.90 -11.71 -16.77
C ASN A 149 -23.20 -10.72 -17.91
N LEU A 150 -22.20 -10.38 -18.73
CA LEU A 150 -22.37 -9.56 -19.94
C LEU A 150 -23.22 -10.29 -20.99
N SER A 151 -22.93 -11.57 -21.25
CA SER A 151 -23.70 -12.38 -22.21
C SER A 151 -25.17 -12.55 -21.82
N ASN A 152 -25.47 -12.66 -20.52
CA ASN A 152 -26.84 -12.80 -20.03
C ASN A 152 -27.64 -11.49 -20.05
N LYS A 153 -26.99 -10.32 -20.05
CA LYS A 153 -27.66 -9.01 -20.17
C LYS A 153 -28.05 -8.66 -21.61
N ASN A 154 -27.42 -9.29 -22.59
CA ASN A 154 -27.65 -9.05 -24.02
C ASN A 154 -28.66 -10.05 -24.62
N LYS A 155 -29.26 -10.91 -23.80
CA LYS A 155 -30.39 -11.77 -24.14
C LYS A 155 -31.65 -11.20 -23.51
#